data_AF-X1HKH0-F1
#
_entry.id   AF-X1HKH0-F1
#
_cell.length_a   1.000
_cell.length_b   1.000
_cell.length_c   1.000
_cell.angle_alpha   90.00
_cell.angle_beta   90.00
_cell.angle_gamma   90.00
#
_symmetry.space_group_name_H-M   'P 1'
#
loop_
_entity.id
_entity.type
_entity.pdbx_description
1 polymer ?
#
loop_
_entity_poly.entity_id
_entity_poly.type
_entity_poly.pdbx_seq_one_letter_code
_entity_poly.pdbx_strand_id
1 'polypeptide(L)' 'MEKEEIGVWGRVKMRGLKNKGLIEISQEPRSGDYVLIIGKGIQRKWLMFNLPQGMWRVRCSKEEVLEVVKDFLDEKILAG' A
#
# COMPACT_ATOMS: atom_id res chain seq x y z
N MET A 1 -6.70 -3.98 -18.52
CA MET A 1 -6.28 -4.24 -17.13
C MET A 1 -7.23 -5.26 -16.55
N GLU A 2 -6.71 -6.39 -16.08
CA GLU A 2 -7.51 -7.42 -15.39
C GLU A 2 -7.31 -7.27 -13.87
N LYS A 3 -8.41 -7.40 -13.11
CA LYS A 3 -8.38 -7.37 -11.64
C LYS A 3 -8.47 -8.81 -11.15
N GLU A 4 -7.48 -9.26 -10.40
CA GLU A 4 -7.44 -10.60 -9.80
C GLU A 4 -7.59 -10.50 -8.28
N GLU A 5 -8.45 -11.33 -7.70
CA GLU A 5 -8.48 -11.53 -6.25
C GLU A 5 -7.46 -12.59 -5.85
N ILE A 6 -6.63 -12.29 -4.84
CA ILE A 6 -5.61 -13.23 -4.35
C ILE A 6 -5.74 -13.45 -2.84
N GLY A 7 -5.54 -14.69 -2.42
CA GLY A 7 -5.35 -15.02 -1.01
C GLY A 7 -3.93 -14.68 -0.50
N VAL A 8 -3.67 -14.95 0.78
CA VAL A 8 -2.37 -14.72 1.43
C VAL A 8 -1.21 -15.40 0.67
N TRP A 9 -1.44 -16.59 0.11
CA TRP A 9 -0.46 -17.30 -0.71
C TRP A 9 -0.15 -16.62 -2.05
N GLY A 10 -1.05 -15.80 -2.60
CA GLY A 10 -0.77 -14.98 -3.78
C GLY A 10 0.30 -13.93 -3.49
N ARG A 11 0.35 -13.36 -2.28
CA ARG A 11 1.43 -12.44 -1.86
C ARG A 11 2.80 -13.11 -1.89
N VAL A 12 2.85 -14.43 -1.65
CA VAL A 12 4.07 -15.23 -1.73
C VAL A 12 4.55 -15.38 -3.18
N LYS A 13 3.64 -15.44 -4.16
CA LYS A 13 4.00 -15.52 -5.59
C LYS A 13 4.61 -14.22 -6.13
N MET A 14 4.36 -13.08 -5.48
CA MET A 14 4.95 -11.78 -5.84
C MET A 14 6.46 -11.65 -5.54
N ARG A 15 7.15 -12.73 -5.11
CA ARG A 15 8.58 -12.73 -4.71
C ARG A 15 9.56 -12.16 -5.75
N GLY A 16 9.24 -12.21 -7.03
CA GLY A 16 10.11 -11.71 -8.12
C GLY A 16 9.99 -10.21 -8.41
N LEU A 17 8.97 -9.52 -7.90
CA LEU A 17 8.79 -8.09 -8.17
C LEU A 17 9.77 -7.28 -7.31
N LYS A 18 10.64 -6.50 -7.96
CA LYS A 18 11.53 -5.54 -7.28
C LYS A 18 10.79 -4.21 -7.07
N ASN A 19 11.13 -3.47 -6.01
CA ASN A 19 10.58 -2.14 -5.70
C ASN A 19 9.05 -2.06 -5.61
N LYS A 20 8.46 -2.83 -4.70
CA LYS A 20 7.01 -2.88 -4.50
C LYS A 20 6.47 -1.69 -3.71
N GLY A 21 5.28 -1.24 -4.08
CA GLY A 21 4.41 -0.42 -3.23
C GLY A 21 3.30 -1.26 -2.60
N LEU A 22 2.86 -0.89 -1.39
CA LEU A 22 1.65 -1.42 -0.76
C LEU A 22 0.86 -0.26 -0.19
N ILE A 23 -0.45 -0.26 -0.41
CA ILE A 23 -1.39 0.65 0.23
C ILE A 23 -2.41 -0.22 0.95
N GLU A 24 -2.49 -0.09 2.27
CA GLU A 24 -3.54 -0.68 3.09
C GLU A 24 -4.52 0.41 3.46
N ILE A 25 -5.80 0.20 3.15
CA ILE A 25 -6.87 1.16 3.42
C ILE A 25 -7.79 0.52 4.45
N SER A 26 -7.90 1.15 5.62
CA SER A 26 -8.80 0.73 6.71
C SER A 26 -9.78 1.84 7.01
N GLN A 27 -11.01 1.50 7.39
CA GLN A 27 -11.98 2.48 7.88
C GLN A 27 -12.00 2.47 9.41
N GLU A 28 -11.91 3.64 10.04
CA GLU A 28 -12.03 3.82 11.48
C GLU A 28 -13.51 3.71 11.88
N PRO A 29 -13.91 2.71 12.69
CA PRO A 29 -15.34 2.45 12.94
C PRO A 29 -16.09 3.58 13.65
N ARG A 30 -15.37 4.48 14.33
CA ARG A 30 -15.96 5.53 15.16
C ARG A 30 -16.22 6.83 14.42
N SER A 31 -15.24 7.31 13.65
CA SER A 31 -15.38 8.57 12.89
C SER A 31 -15.87 8.35 11.47
N GLY A 32 -15.73 7.13 10.93
CA GLY A 32 -15.99 6.85 9.51
C GLY A 32 -14.84 7.28 8.60
N ASP A 33 -13.81 7.93 9.13
CA ASP A 33 -12.60 8.30 8.42
C ASP A 33 -11.82 7.07 7.98
N TYR A 34 -10.96 7.27 7.00
CA TYR A 34 -10.08 6.25 6.48
C TYR A 34 -8.65 6.47 6.97
N VAL A 35 -7.99 5.37 7.31
CA VAL A 35 -6.57 5.31 7.63
C VAL A 35 -5.89 4.54 6.52
N LEU A 36 -4.94 5.20 5.86
CA LEU A 36 -4.11 4.60 4.83
C LEU A 36 -2.70 4.36 5.38
N ILE A 37 -2.19 3.14 5.24
CA ILE A 37 -0.79 2.79 5.48
C ILE A 37 -0.13 2.52 4.14
N ILE A 38 0.88 3.31 3.80
CA ILE A 38 1.50 3.30 2.48
C ILE A 38 2.98 2.96 2.65
N GLY A 39 3.43 1.87 2.02
CA GLY A 39 4.83 1.44 2.01
C GLY A 39 5.43 1.50 0.61
N LYS A 40 6.62 2.08 0.47
CA LYS A 40 7.44 2.09 -0.75
C LYS A 40 8.65 1.19 -0.60
N GLY A 41 9.09 0.61 -1.72
CA GLY A 41 10.37 -0.08 -1.80
C GLY A 41 10.39 -1.31 -0.89
N ILE A 42 9.23 -2.00 -0.80
CA ILE A 42 9.08 -3.16 0.06
C ILE A 42 9.99 -4.26 -0.50
N GLN A 43 11.12 -4.41 0.16
CA GLN A 43 12.08 -5.47 -0.06
C GLN A 43 11.92 -6.48 1.06
N ARG A 44 11.86 -7.75 0.70
CA ARG A 44 11.80 -8.82 1.71
C ARG A 44 13.18 -8.90 2.38
N LYS A 45 13.26 -8.59 3.67
CA LYS A 45 14.38 -8.99 4.53
C LYS A 45 13.96 -10.24 5.28
N TRP A 46 14.70 -11.33 5.05
CA TRP A 46 14.61 -12.65 5.68
C TRP A 46 13.21 -13.15 6.09
N LEU A 47 12.68 -14.08 5.27
CA LEU A 47 11.50 -14.95 5.42
C LEU A 47 10.14 -14.40 5.94
N MET A 48 10.06 -13.46 6.88
CA MET A 48 8.80 -12.97 7.44
C MET A 48 8.64 -11.44 7.45
N PHE A 49 9.70 -10.65 7.25
CA PHE A 49 9.62 -9.20 7.39
C PHE A 49 9.82 -8.47 6.06
N ASN A 50 8.71 -7.98 5.52
CA ASN A 50 8.72 -7.00 4.44
C ASN A 50 8.98 -5.63 5.05
N LEU A 51 10.21 -5.12 4.94
CA LEU A 51 10.53 -3.79 5.43
C LEU A 51 10.43 -2.80 4.26
N PRO A 52 9.51 -1.84 4.31
CA PRO A 52 9.48 -0.76 3.34
C PRO A 52 10.71 0.14 3.51
N GLN A 53 11.22 0.68 2.41
CA GLN A 53 12.22 1.75 2.42
C GLN A 53 11.63 3.06 2.93
N GLY A 54 10.33 3.28 2.69
CA GLY A 54 9.59 4.42 3.23
C GLY A 54 8.18 4.01 3.60
N MET A 55 7.68 4.50 4.72
CA MET A 55 6.36 4.17 5.25
C MET A 55 5.66 5.43 5.72
N TRP A 56 4.40 5.61 5.33
CA TRP A 56 3.58 6.76 5.67
C TRP A 56 2.22 6.31 6.19
N ARG A 57 1.63 7.16 7.03
CA ARG A 57 0.26 7.02 7.52
C ARG A 57 -0.51 8.29 7.20
N VAL A 58 -1.68 8.16 6.62
CA VAL A 58 -2.59 9.26 6.32
C VAL A 58 -3.95 8.96 6.92
N ARG A 59 -4.61 10.00 7.43
CA ARG A 59 -6.03 9.99 7.80
C ARG A 59 -6.76 10.93 6.86
N CYS A 60 -7.86 10.48 6.29
CA CYS A 60 -8.64 11.27 5.35
C CYS A 60 -10.11 10.86 5.39
N SER A 61 -11.00 11.72 4.90
CA SER A 61 -12.40 11.36 4.72
C SER A 61 -12.56 10.35 3.57
N LYS A 62 -13.77 9.81 3.42
CA LYS A 62 -14.11 8.89 2.32
C LYS A 62 -13.88 9.53 0.94
N GLU A 63 -14.25 10.81 0.82
CA GLU A 63 -14.20 11.59 -0.42
C GLU A 63 -12.74 11.85 -0.84
N GLU A 64 -11.84 11.96 0.13
CA GLU A 64 -10.42 12.23 -0.07
C GLU A 64 -9.58 10.98 -0.40
N VAL A 65 -10.08 9.76 -0.13
CA VAL A 65 -9.29 8.52 -0.31
C VAL A 65 -8.69 8.41 -1.72
N LEU A 66 -9.48 8.73 -2.75
CA LEU A 66 -9.01 8.62 -4.14
C LEU A 66 -7.91 9.63 -4.48
N GLU A 67 -8.01 10.85 -3.94
CA GLU A 67 -7.01 11.91 -4.13
C GLU A 67 -5.70 11.52 -3.44
N VAL A 68 -5.77 11.13 -2.16
CA VAL A 68 -4.60 10.68 -1.39
C VAL A 68 -3.90 9.51 -2.08
N VAL A 69 -4.65 8.53 -2.59
CA VAL A 69 -4.04 7.38 -3.30
C VAL A 69 -3.32 7.82 -4.57
N LYS A 70 -3.91 8.74 -5.35
CA LYS A 70 -3.28 9.26 -6.58
C LYS A 70 -2.00 10.03 -6.28
N ASP A 71 -2.06 10.96 -5.34
CA ASP A 71 -0.90 11.78 -4.96
C ASP A 71 0.26 10.91 -4.48
N PHE A 72 -0.01 9.90 -3.66
CA PHE A 72 1.03 8.99 -3.20
C PHE A 72 1.57 8.07 -4.28
N LEU A 73 0.71 7.61 -5.20
CA LEU A 73 1.16 6.85 -6.35
C LEU A 73 2.12 7.68 -7.18
N ASP A 74 1.74 8.90 -7.53
CA ASP A 74 2.53 9.78 -8.39
C ASP A 74 3.83 10.24 -7.71
N GLU A 75 3.75 10.75 -6.48
CA GLU A 75 4.91 11.34 -5.80
C GLU A 75 5.88 10.32 -5.21
N LYS A 76 5.36 9.20 -4.70
CA LYS A 76 6.17 8.28 -3.89
C LYS A 76 6.43 6.98 -4.63
N ILE A 77 5.42 6.35 -5.23
CA ILE A 77 5.58 5.00 -5.77
C ILE A 77 6.12 5.03 -7.20
N LEU A 78 5.57 5.88 -8.06
CA LEU A 78 5.84 5.94 -9.51
C LEU A 78 6.87 7.01 -9.91
N ALA A 79 7.28 7.89 -9.01
CA ALA A 79 8.33 8.90 -9.21
C ALA A 79 9.76 8.29 -9.37
N GLY A 80 9.91 7.24 -10.18
CA GLY A 80 11.17 6.59 -10.52
C GLY A 80 11.99 7.37 -11.54
#